data_AF-R9HGX8-F1
#
_entry.id   AF-R9HGX8-F1
#
_cell.length_a   1.000
_cell.length_b   1.000
_cell.length_c   1.000
_cell.angle_alpha   90.00
_cell.angle_beta   90.00
_cell.angle_gamma   90.00
#
_symmetry.space_group_name_H-M   'P 1'
#
loop_
_entity.id
_entity.type
_entity.pdbx_description
1 polymer ?
#
loop_
_entity_poly.entity_id
_entity_poly.type
_entity_poly.pdbx_seq_one_letter_code
_entity_poly.pdbx_strand_id
1 'polypeptide(L)'
;MNQYGETIYGTRGGDVVPHTWGVSTRKGDRLFIHILDLQDDALYIPLKAKVKKAIQFISKTPLSFKQEKDGIFIKLPQVPDDIDYVIELVIKQ
;
A
#
# COMPACT_ATOMS: atom_id res chain seq x y z
N MET A 1 16.92 -10.81 -1.40
CA MET A 1 15.65 -11.54 -1.13
C MET A 1 15.06 -11.32 0.28
N ASN A 2 15.72 -10.65 1.23
CA ASN A 2 15.20 -10.51 2.61
C ASN A 2 14.31 -9.28 2.89
N GLN A 3 14.20 -8.34 1.95
CA GLN A 3 13.66 -7.02 2.26
C GLN A 3 12.12 -6.97 2.37
N TYR A 4 11.42 -7.77 1.57
CA TYR A 4 9.94 -7.80 1.52
C TYR A 4 9.34 -9.00 2.26
N GLY A 5 10.17 -9.81 2.93
CA GLY A 5 9.68 -11.03 3.59
C GLY A 5 8.56 -10.73 4.59
N GLU A 6 8.61 -9.59 5.29
CA GLU A 6 7.59 -9.21 6.27
C GLU A 6 6.22 -8.90 5.67
N THR A 7 6.17 -8.46 4.41
CA THR A 7 4.92 -8.07 3.74
C THR A 7 4.22 -9.27 3.12
N ILE A 8 4.90 -10.42 3.00
CA ILE A 8 4.34 -11.66 2.45
C ILE A 8 4.23 -12.77 3.51
N TYR A 9 5.23 -12.95 4.38
CA TYR A 9 5.24 -14.02 5.37
C TYR A 9 4.53 -13.62 6.66
N GLY A 10 3.65 -14.49 7.15
CA GLY A 10 2.83 -14.24 8.34
C GLY A 10 1.74 -13.20 8.13
N THR A 11 1.46 -12.83 6.89
CA THR A 11 0.33 -11.97 6.51
C THR A 11 -0.88 -12.82 6.11
N ARG A 12 -2.08 -12.21 6.17
CA ARG A 12 -3.31 -12.75 5.60
C ARG A 12 -3.64 -11.99 4.31
N GLY A 13 -4.61 -12.50 3.53
CA GLY A 13 -5.19 -11.73 2.43
C GLY A 13 -5.55 -10.32 2.91
N GLY A 14 -5.08 -9.30 2.19
CA GLY A 14 -5.32 -7.92 2.56
C GLY A 14 -6.76 -7.48 2.29
N ASP A 15 -7.08 -6.27 2.73
CA ASP A 15 -8.45 -5.74 2.65
C ASP A 15 -8.83 -5.33 1.22
N VAL A 16 -7.84 -5.28 0.33
CA VAL A 16 -7.98 -4.84 -1.06
C VAL A 16 -7.78 -6.07 -1.94
N VAL A 17 -8.82 -6.42 -2.70
CA VAL A 17 -8.77 -7.49 -3.68
C VAL A 17 -7.73 -7.19 -4.76
N PRO A 18 -7.20 -8.21 -5.48
CA PRO A 18 -6.27 -7.98 -6.58
C PRO A 18 -6.81 -6.98 -7.61
N HIS A 19 -5.95 -6.06 -8.03
CA HIS A 19 -6.20 -5.07 -9.08
C HIS A 19 -5.13 -5.18 -10.17
N THR A 20 -5.34 -4.50 -11.30
CA THR A 20 -4.35 -4.42 -12.39
C THR A 20 -3.02 -3.86 -11.92
N TRP A 21 -3.04 -2.94 -10.94
CA TRP A 21 -1.84 -2.34 -10.39
C TRP A 21 -1.11 -3.20 -9.35
N GLY A 22 -1.74 -4.27 -8.83
CA GLY A 22 -1.13 -5.15 -7.84
C GLY A 22 -2.09 -5.69 -6.78
N VAL A 23 -1.58 -5.96 -5.58
CA VAL A 23 -2.27 -6.75 -4.55
C VAL A 23 -2.08 -6.17 -3.15
N SER A 24 -2.78 -6.73 -2.16
CA SER A 24 -2.58 -6.36 -0.76
C SER A 24 -2.46 -7.55 0.19
N THR A 25 -1.73 -7.33 1.27
CA THR A 25 -1.58 -8.28 2.38
C THR A 25 -1.70 -7.55 3.71
N ARG A 26 -2.14 -8.24 4.78
CA ARG A 26 -2.37 -7.61 6.09
C ARG A 26 -1.66 -8.35 7.21
N LYS A 27 -1.10 -7.59 8.15
CA LYS A 27 -0.53 -8.07 9.42
C LYS A 27 -0.97 -7.16 10.56
N GLY A 28 -1.97 -7.61 11.33
CA GLY A 28 -2.54 -6.79 12.41
C GLY A 28 -3.22 -5.52 11.86
N ASP A 29 -2.79 -4.36 12.33
CA ASP A 29 -3.24 -3.04 11.88
C ASP A 29 -2.45 -2.48 10.69
N ARG A 30 -1.48 -3.24 10.17
CA ARG A 30 -0.68 -2.87 9.00
C ARG A 30 -1.22 -3.55 7.75
N LEU A 31 -1.53 -2.76 6.74
CA LEU A 31 -1.93 -3.20 5.41
C LEU A 31 -0.81 -2.83 4.43
N PHE A 32 -0.27 -3.81 3.72
CA PHE A 32 0.76 -3.62 2.72
C PHE A 32 0.12 -3.66 1.33
N ILE A 33 0.42 -2.65 0.52
CA ILE A 33 -0.04 -2.52 -0.86
C ILE A 33 1.18 -2.75 -1.74
N HIS A 34 1.14 -3.84 -2.49
CA HIS A 34 2.17 -4.22 -3.45
C HIS A 34 1.78 -3.69 -4.81
N ILE A 35 2.51 -2.69 -5.30
CA ILE A 35 2.31 -2.08 -6.61
C ILE A 35 3.30 -2.74 -7.57
N LEU A 36 2.76 -3.44 -8.56
CA LEU A 36 3.49 -4.26 -9.52
C LEU A 36 3.47 -3.67 -10.94
N ASP A 37 2.45 -2.88 -11.27
CA ASP A 37 2.30 -2.24 -12.58
C ASP A 37 1.44 -0.97 -12.46
N LEU A 38 2.09 0.19 -12.32
CA LEU A 38 1.40 1.47 -12.25
C LEU A 38 2.07 2.47 -13.18
N GLN A 39 1.27 3.14 -14.00
CA GLN A 39 1.74 4.10 -15.01
C GLN A 39 1.69 5.56 -14.54
N ASP A 40 1.00 5.82 -13.42
CA ASP A 40 0.76 7.14 -12.86
C ASP A 40 1.49 7.33 -11.51
N ASP A 41 1.75 8.57 -11.12
CA ASP A 41 2.34 8.94 -9.82
C ASP A 41 1.29 9.03 -8.69
N ALA A 42 0.06 8.56 -8.95
CA ALA A 42 -1.02 8.56 -7.99
C ALA A 42 -1.80 7.24 -8.06
N LEU A 43 -2.19 6.72 -6.90
CA LEU A 43 -2.95 5.48 -6.79
C LEU A 43 -4.19 5.68 -5.95
N TYR A 44 -5.34 5.24 -6.48
CA TYR A 44 -6.55 5.03 -5.71
C TYR A 44 -6.59 3.61 -5.15
N ILE A 45 -6.81 3.48 -3.84
CA ILE A 45 -6.92 2.19 -3.16
C ILE A 45 -8.33 2.12 -2.56
N PRO A 46 -9.19 1.18 -3.01
CA PRO A 46 -10.52 1.02 -2.44
C PRO A 46 -10.41 0.41 -1.04
N LEU A 47 -10.68 1.22 -0.03
CA LEU A 47 -10.43 0.88 1.37
C LEU A 47 -11.40 1.64 2.27
N LYS A 48 -12.29 0.89 2.93
CA LYS A 48 -13.26 1.47 3.88
C LYS A 48 -12.63 1.84 5.22
N ALA A 49 -11.52 1.21 5.57
CA ALA A 49 -10.86 1.43 6.84
C ALA A 49 -10.15 2.78 6.86
N LYS A 50 -10.17 3.46 8.02
CA LYS A 50 -9.53 4.77 8.15
C LYS A 50 -8.01 4.62 8.25
N VAL A 51 -7.28 5.29 7.37
CA VAL A 51 -5.81 5.30 7.38
C VAL A 51 -5.28 6.35 8.35
N LYS A 52 -4.32 5.98 9.18
CA LYS A 52 -3.58 6.89 10.08
C LYS A 52 -2.28 7.36 9.47
N LYS A 53 -1.58 6.48 8.76
CA LYS A 53 -0.26 6.74 8.17
C LYS A 53 -0.13 5.96 6.88
N ALA A 54 0.57 6.56 5.90
CA ALA A 54 1.05 5.90 4.71
C ALA A 54 2.55 6.14 4.60
N ILE A 55 3.33 5.09 4.38
CA ILE A 55 4.79 5.17 4.22
C ILE A 55 5.25 4.27 3.08
N GLN A 56 6.28 4.69 2.36
CA GLN A 56 7.01 3.81 1.45
C GLN A 56 7.79 2.81 2.31
N PHE A 57 7.62 1.51 2.06
CA PHE A 57 8.04 0.47 2.99
C PHE A 57 9.56 0.34 3.15
N ILE A 58 10.34 0.57 2.10
CA ILE A 58 11.80 0.46 2.10
C ILE A 58 12.45 1.67 2.76
N SER A 59 12.21 2.86 2.20
CA SER A 59 12.83 4.10 2.62
C SER A 59 12.22 4.66 3.90
N LYS A 60 11.06 4.13 4.32
CA LYS A 60 10.24 4.65 5.42
C LYS A 60 9.82 6.11 5.22
N THR A 61 9.86 6.59 3.98
CA THR A 61 9.44 7.94 3.61
C THR A 61 7.92 8.06 3.78
N PRO A 62 7.43 9.07 4.53
CA PRO A 62 5.99 9.34 4.62
C PRO A 62 5.40 9.72 3.25
N LEU A 63 4.25 9.16 2.93
CA LEU A 63 3.49 9.48 1.73
C LEU A 63 2.25 10.30 2.10
N SER A 64 1.97 11.30 1.27
CA SER A 64 0.75 12.08 1.40
C SER A 64 -0.44 11.30 0.84
N PHE A 65 -1.54 11.31 1.56
CA PHE A 65 -2.77 10.65 1.15
C PHE A 65 -4.00 11.49 1.47
N LYS A 66 -5.05 11.29 0.68
CA LYS A 66 -6.38 11.86 0.90
C LYS A 66 -7.36 10.73 1.16
N GLN A 67 -8.03 10.78 2.31
CA GLN A 67 -9.12 9.84 2.62
C GLN A 67 -10.39 10.27 1.88
N GLU A 68 -11.02 9.33 1.19
CA GLU A 68 -12.33 9.44 0.56
C GLU A 68 -13.32 8.49 1.23
N LYS A 69 -14.60 8.59 0.83
CA LYS A 69 -15.70 7.79 1.39
C LYS A 69 -15.46 6.28 1.27
N ASP A 70 -15.00 5.84 0.09
CA ASP A 70 -14.88 4.42 -0.26
C ASP A 70 -13.42 3.99 -0.53
N GLY A 71 -12.46 4.86 -0.24
CA GLY A 71 -11.04 4.57 -0.44
C GLY A 71 -10.11 5.70 -0.08
N ILE A 72 -8.88 5.61 -0.55
CA ILE A 72 -7.85 6.63 -0.36
C ILE A 72 -7.13 6.90 -1.68
N PHE A 73 -6.72 8.14 -1.88
CA PHE A 73 -5.74 8.50 -2.91
C PHE A 73 -4.38 8.67 -2.25
N ILE A 74 -3.35 8.05 -2.80
CA ILE A 74 -1.96 8.25 -2.39
C ILE A 74 -1.21 8.88 -3.55
N LYS A 75 -0.46 9.94 -3.25
CA LYS A 75 0.50 10.52 -4.20
C LYS A 75 1.89 9.94 -3.95
N LEU A 76 2.48 9.43 -5.02
CA LEU A 76 3.83 8.90 -5.06
C LEU A 76 4.79 10.01 -5.50
N PRO A 77 6.08 9.95 -5.10
CA PRO A 77 7.07 10.94 -5.53
C PRO A 77 7.38 10.86 -7.03
N GLN A 78 7.19 9.67 -7.62
CA GLN A 78 7.36 9.36 -9.04
C GLN A 78 6.55 8.10 -9.38
N VAL A 79 6.38 7.83 -10.68
CA VAL A 79 5.88 6.54 -11.16
C VAL A 79 6.84 5.44 -10.69
N PRO A 80 6.36 4.38 -10.03
CA PRO A 80 7.22 3.29 -9.58
C PRO A 80 7.94 2.58 -10.74
N ASP A 81 9.24 2.39 -10.60
CA ASP A 81 10.10 1.64 -11.51
C ASP A 81 10.60 0.30 -10.92
N ASP A 82 10.32 0.06 -9.64
CA ASP A 82 10.59 -1.19 -8.93
C ASP A 82 9.60 -2.30 -9.35
N ILE A 83 10.08 -3.55 -9.38
CA ILE A 83 9.23 -4.75 -9.62
C ILE A 83 8.12 -4.87 -8.56
N ASP A 84 8.40 -4.46 -7.33
CA ASP A 84 7.43 -4.45 -6.23
C ASP A 84 7.64 -3.20 -5.36
N TYR A 85 6.85 -2.16 -5.65
CA TYR A 85 6.81 -0.95 -4.84
C TYR A 85 5.77 -1.12 -3.73
N VAL A 86 6.24 -1.20 -2.48
CA VAL A 86 5.37 -1.48 -1.34
C VAL A 86 5.06 -0.22 -0.54
N ILE A 87 3.77 0.04 -0.37
CA ILE A 87 3.25 1.04 0.57
C ILE A 87 2.73 0.33 1.82
N GLU A 88 3.13 0.82 2.98
CA GLU A 88 2.58 0.38 4.26
C GLU A 88 1.56 1.41 4.76
N LEU A 89 0.34 0.93 5.02
CA LEU A 89 -0.76 1.69 5.61
C LEU A 89 -1.00 1.22 7.04
N VAL A 90 -0.99 2.16 7.99
CA VAL A 90 -1.40 1.90 9.37
C VAL A 90 -2.86 2.24 9.51
N ILE A 91 -3.68 1.24 9.83
CA ILE A 91 -5.13 1.35 9.92
C ILE A 91 -5.55 1.72 11.34
N LYS A 92 -6.54 2.60 11.47
CA LYS A 92 -7.20 2.85 12.74
C LYS A 92 -8.14 1.68 13.06
N GLN A 93 -7.83 0.93 14.12
CA GLN A 93 -8.81 0.10 14.82
C GLN A 93 -9.91 0.98 15.42
#